data_AF-U1PV00-F1
#
_entry.id   AF-U1PV00-F1
#
_cell.length_a   1.000
_cell.length_b   1.000
_cell.length_c   1.000
_cell.angle_alpha   90.00
_cell.angle_beta   90.00
_cell.angle_gamma   90.00
#
_symmetry.space_group_name_H-M   'P 1'
#
loop_
_entity.id
_entity.type
_entity.pdbx_description
1 polymer ?
#
loop_
_entity_poly.entity_id
_entity_poly.type
_entity_poly.pdbx_seq_one_letter_code
_entity_poly.pdbx_strand_id
1 'polypeptide(L)'
;MTTYRPPNYLDVSIDAWASRSERVMQWLELGAAYFLVVLFAIGVFDLGVSLYELINSGTFTDPNSLIDLIDTVLVLLIIVEVFETVVASSRREPVVRIVINAGLIAIARKVISYRPSEYESTQQAFIAAASFTLLLVALIGAFYAIRRIATLGIDKANSDIGTPEASKYRTED
;
A
#
# COMPACT_ATOMS: atom_id res chain seq x y z
N MET A 1 -50.47 1.64 28.15
CA MET A 1 -50.44 0.46 27.25
C MET A 1 -49.02 0.37 26.69
N THR A 2 -48.16 -0.45 27.28
CA THR A 2 -46.76 -0.61 26.88
C THR A 2 -46.69 -1.55 25.70
N THR A 3 -46.30 -1.05 24.53
CA THR A 3 -46.09 -1.86 23.33
C THR A 3 -44.89 -2.78 23.53
N TYR A 4 -45.16 -4.07 23.77
CA TYR A 4 -44.15 -5.11 23.78
C TYR A 4 -43.60 -5.31 22.37
N ARG A 5 -42.34 -4.90 22.14
CA ARG A 5 -41.60 -5.13 20.89
C ARG A 5 -40.79 -6.43 21.08
N PRO A 6 -41.07 -7.50 20.32
CA PRO A 6 -40.34 -8.76 20.51
C PRO A 6 -38.84 -8.57 20.20
N PRO A 7 -37.93 -9.21 20.95
CA PRO A 7 -36.49 -9.17 20.66
C PRO A 7 -36.21 -9.83 19.31
N ASN A 8 -35.45 -9.13 18.46
CA ASN A 8 -35.26 -9.49 17.07
C ASN A 8 -34.00 -10.37 16.90
N TYR A 9 -34.06 -11.65 17.27
CA TYR A 9 -32.94 -12.63 17.35
C TYR A 9 -31.81 -12.58 16.28
N LEU A 10 -32.02 -11.97 15.12
CA LEU A 10 -31.00 -11.68 14.12
C LEU A 10 -29.97 -10.63 14.55
N ASP A 11 -30.31 -9.67 15.42
CA ASP A 11 -29.38 -8.63 15.90
C ASP A 11 -28.31 -9.22 16.85
N VAL A 12 -28.71 -9.97 17.87
CA VAL A 12 -27.82 -10.59 18.85
C VAL A 12 -26.82 -11.56 18.20
N SER A 13 -27.23 -12.27 17.15
CA SER A 13 -26.36 -13.22 16.46
C SER A 13 -25.32 -12.52 15.57
N ILE A 14 -25.71 -11.51 14.79
CA ILE A 14 -24.79 -10.74 13.94
C ILE A 14 -23.75 -10.00 14.79
N ASP A 15 -24.17 -9.41 15.91
CA ASP A 15 -23.27 -8.69 16.83
C ASP A 15 -22.28 -9.62 17.54
N ALA A 16 -22.71 -10.84 17.90
CA ALA A 16 -21.84 -11.87 18.48
C ALA A 16 -20.81 -12.43 17.47
N TRP A 17 -21.18 -12.56 16.20
CA TRP A 17 -20.24 -12.96 15.14
C TRP A 17 -19.29 -11.82 14.76
N ALA A 18 -19.77 -10.58 14.70
CA ALA A 18 -18.98 -9.39 14.40
C ALA A 18 -17.93 -9.09 15.48
N SER A 19 -18.30 -9.17 16.76
CA SER A 19 -17.36 -8.94 17.87
C SER A 19 -16.26 -10.00 17.96
N ARG A 20 -16.55 -11.24 17.54
CA ARG A 20 -15.54 -12.30 17.45
C ARG A 20 -14.59 -12.09 16.27
N SER A 21 -15.10 -11.68 15.10
CA SER A 21 -14.24 -11.40 13.94
C SER A 21 -13.34 -10.18 14.16
N GLU A 22 -13.83 -9.14 14.83
CA GLU A 22 -13.03 -7.96 15.17
C GLU A 22 -11.82 -8.33 16.04
N ARG A 23 -12.03 -9.19 17.06
CA ARG A 23 -10.94 -9.65 17.92
C ARG A 23 -9.92 -10.51 17.16
N VAL A 24 -10.37 -11.39 16.27
CA VAL A 24 -9.47 -12.22 15.45
C VAL A 24 -8.65 -11.34 14.50
N MET A 25 -9.27 -10.34 13.89
CA MET A 25 -8.59 -9.39 13.01
C MET A 25 -7.48 -8.63 13.75
N GLN A 26 -7.75 -8.14 14.96
CA GLN A 26 -6.75 -7.45 15.79
C GLN A 26 -5.53 -8.33 16.09
N TRP A 27 -5.73 -9.62 16.39
CA TRP A 27 -4.62 -10.56 16.59
C TRP A 27 -3.82 -10.82 15.31
N LEU A 28 -4.50 -10.94 14.16
CA LEU A 28 -3.85 -11.10 12.86
C LEU A 28 -3.04 -9.86 12.47
N GLU A 29 -3.59 -8.65 12.69
CA GLU A 29 -2.88 -7.39 12.46
C GLU A 29 -1.62 -7.28 13.32
N LEU A 30 -1.73 -7.57 14.62
CA LEU A 30 -0.59 -7.57 15.53
C LEU A 30 0.46 -8.61 15.12
N GLY A 31 0.02 -9.82 14.74
CA GLY A 31 0.91 -10.87 14.25
C GLY A 31 1.63 -10.49 12.96
N ALA A 32 0.91 -9.90 12.01
CA ALA A 32 1.47 -9.41 10.74
C ALA A 32 2.48 -8.29 10.98
N ALA A 33 2.15 -7.32 11.85
CA ALA A 33 3.05 -6.24 12.22
C ALA A 33 4.35 -6.77 12.84
N TYR A 34 4.27 -7.72 13.78
CA TYR A 34 5.45 -8.33 14.39
C TYR A 34 6.29 -9.12 13.38
N PHE A 35 5.64 -9.88 12.50
CA PHE A 35 6.30 -10.61 11.43
C PHE A 35 7.08 -9.66 10.49
N LEU A 36 6.48 -8.54 10.10
CA LEU A 36 7.15 -7.53 9.28
C LEU A 36 8.35 -6.90 9.98
N VAL A 37 8.25 -6.62 11.29
CA VAL A 37 9.38 -6.11 12.08
C VAL A 37 10.54 -7.12 12.11
N VAL A 38 10.24 -8.41 12.28
CA VAL A 38 11.27 -9.47 12.26
C VAL A 38 11.91 -9.58 10.87
N LEU A 39 11.11 -9.59 9.80
CA LEU A 39 11.64 -9.59 8.43
C LEU A 39 12.50 -8.35 8.14
N PHE A 40 12.07 -7.18 8.63
CA PHE A 40 12.85 -5.95 8.48
C PHE A 40 14.19 -6.05 9.21
N ALA A 41 14.21 -6.58 10.43
CA ALA A 41 15.45 -6.78 11.18
C ALA A 41 16.40 -7.74 10.45
N ILE A 42 15.88 -8.84 9.89
CA ILE A 42 16.66 -9.78 9.08
C ILE A 42 17.23 -9.08 7.84
N GLY A 43 16.42 -8.32 7.11
CA GLY A 43 16.90 -7.62 5.91
C GLY A 43 17.91 -6.52 6.22
N VAL A 44 17.79 -5.81 7.35
CA VAL A 44 18.81 -4.84 7.80
C VAL A 44 20.11 -5.55 8.13
N PHE A 45 20.04 -6.72 8.77
CA PHE A 45 21.23 -7.53 9.05
C PHE A 45 21.90 -7.99 7.76
N ASP A 46 21.12 -8.52 6.80
CA ASP A 46 21.59 -8.96 5.49
C ASP A 46 22.25 -7.81 4.70
N LEU A 47 21.64 -6.62 4.71
CA LEU A 47 22.22 -5.40 4.15
C LEU A 47 23.57 -5.05 4.79
N GLY A 48 23.66 -5.17 6.11
CA GLY A 48 24.89 -4.89 6.86
C GLY A 48 26.02 -5.87 6.51
N VAL A 49 25.71 -7.16 6.41
CA VAL A 49 26.67 -8.19 5.98
C VAL A 49 27.12 -7.94 4.55
N SER A 50 26.18 -7.71 3.63
CA SER A 50 26.46 -7.43 2.21
C SER A 50 27.36 -6.20 2.05
N LEU A 51 27.07 -5.13 2.78
CA LEU A 51 27.89 -3.92 2.79
C LEU A 51 29.29 -4.17 3.34
N TYR A 52 29.40 -4.94 4.43
CA TYR A 52 30.69 -5.29 5.03
C TYR A 52 31.57 -6.10 4.07
N GLU A 53 30.99 -7.10 3.40
CA GLU A 53 31.69 -7.90 2.39
C GLU A 53 32.21 -7.03 1.26
N LEU A 54 31.40 -6.07 0.79
CA LEU A 54 31.77 -5.16 -0.30
C LEU A 54 32.90 -4.19 0.05
N ILE A 55 32.92 -3.73 1.30
CA ILE A 55 34.00 -2.89 1.82
C ILE A 55 35.29 -3.71 1.91
N ASN A 56 35.21 -4.93 2.42
CA ASN A 56 36.39 -5.78 2.65
C ASN A 56 36.96 -6.36 1.34
N SER A 57 36.13 -6.65 0.34
CA SER A 57 36.55 -7.13 -0.97
C SER A 57 37.17 -6.02 -1.85
N GLY A 58 36.92 -4.74 -1.53
CA GLY A 58 37.35 -3.61 -2.34
C GLY A 58 36.58 -3.44 -3.66
N THR A 59 35.48 -4.18 -3.87
CA THR A 59 34.66 -4.12 -5.09
C THR A 59 33.59 -3.03 -5.05
N PHE A 60 33.65 -2.08 -4.10
CA PHE A 60 32.70 -0.98 -3.96
C PHE A 60 32.54 -0.08 -5.19
N THR A 61 33.47 -0.15 -6.15
CA THR A 61 33.42 0.61 -7.42
C THR A 61 32.70 -0.15 -8.54
N ASP A 62 32.36 -1.43 -8.35
CA ASP A 62 31.59 -2.19 -9.34
C ASP A 62 30.11 -1.76 -9.30
N PRO A 63 29.56 -1.24 -10.42
CA PRO A 63 28.15 -0.86 -10.50
C PRO A 63 27.19 -2.02 -10.21
N ASN A 64 27.56 -3.26 -10.52
CA ASN A 64 26.67 -4.41 -10.32
C ASN A 64 26.41 -4.65 -8.84
N SER A 65 27.48 -4.69 -8.03
CA SER A 65 27.36 -4.88 -6.59
C SER A 65 26.63 -3.73 -5.89
N LEU A 66 26.77 -2.49 -6.39
CA LEU A 66 26.01 -1.37 -5.87
C LEU A 66 24.51 -1.51 -6.16
N ILE A 67 24.14 -1.98 -7.35
CA ILE A 67 22.74 -2.24 -7.71
C ILE A 67 22.15 -3.35 -6.84
N ASP A 68 22.91 -4.40 -6.50
CA ASP A 68 22.44 -5.45 -5.59
C ASP A 68 22.15 -4.89 -4.19
N LEU A 69 23.02 -4.02 -3.68
CA LEU A 69 22.80 -3.34 -2.40
C LEU A 69 21.55 -2.45 -2.42
N ILE A 70 21.37 -1.69 -3.51
CA ILE A 70 20.17 -0.89 -3.73
C ILE A 70 18.93 -1.79 -3.75
N ASP A 71 18.99 -2.96 -4.40
CA ASP A 71 17.86 -3.88 -4.45
C ASP A 71 17.45 -4.34 -3.05
N THR A 72 18.41 -4.66 -2.18
CA THR A 72 18.15 -5.00 -0.77
C THR A 72 17.55 -3.83 0.01
N VAL A 73 18.08 -2.61 -0.15
CA VAL A 73 17.51 -1.40 0.49
C VAL A 73 16.08 -1.16 0.01
N LEU A 74 15.81 -1.31 -1.29
CA LEU A 74 14.47 -1.12 -1.84
C LEU A 74 13.49 -2.22 -1.36
N VAL A 75 13.95 -3.46 -1.13
CA VAL A 75 13.14 -4.49 -0.45
C VAL A 75 12.75 -4.03 0.96
N LEU A 76 13.72 -3.49 1.72
CA LEU A 76 13.46 -2.99 3.06
C LEU A 76 12.43 -1.86 3.07
N LEU A 77 12.51 -0.94 2.10
CA LEU A 77 11.51 0.13 1.94
C LEU A 77 10.12 -0.43 1.62
N ILE A 78 10.02 -1.48 0.81
CA ILE A 78 8.74 -2.17 0.57
C ILE A 78 8.18 -2.74 1.88
N ILE A 79 9.01 -3.34 2.73
CA ILE A 79 8.57 -3.88 4.03
C ILE A 79 8.01 -2.76 4.93
N VAL A 80 8.68 -1.60 4.98
CA VAL A 80 8.19 -0.43 5.75
C VAL A 80 6.83 0.03 5.24
N GLU A 81 6.67 0.13 3.93
CA GLU A 81 5.40 0.55 3.32
C GLU A 81 4.26 -0.45 3.61
N VAL A 82 4.55 -1.76 3.56
CA VAL A 82 3.57 -2.80 3.93
C VAL A 82 3.25 -2.73 5.43
N PHE A 83 4.21 -2.40 6.28
CA PHE A 83 3.97 -2.19 7.71
C PHE A 83 3.05 -0.99 7.94
N GLU A 84 3.26 0.13 7.26
CA GLU A 84 2.35 1.28 7.29
C GLU A 84 0.94 0.89 6.84
N THR A 85 0.81 0.05 5.82
CA THR A 85 -0.47 -0.49 5.35
C THR A 85 -1.19 -1.28 6.46
N VAL A 86 -0.48 -2.15 7.17
CA VAL A 86 -1.02 -2.92 8.31
C VAL A 86 -1.46 -2.00 9.45
N VAL A 87 -0.65 -1.00 9.79
CA VAL A 87 -0.98 -0.03 10.85
C VAL A 87 -2.18 0.83 10.46
N ALA A 88 -2.25 1.29 9.21
CA ALA A 88 -3.37 2.08 8.69
C ALA A 88 -4.69 1.29 8.68
N SER A 89 -4.63 -0.01 8.33
CA SER A 89 -5.79 -0.92 8.44
C SER A 89 -6.34 -0.93 9.87
N SER A 90 -5.46 -1.05 10.85
CA SER A 90 -5.84 -1.08 12.27
C SER A 90 -6.50 0.24 12.73
N ARG A 91 -6.10 1.36 12.12
CA ARG A 91 -6.65 2.70 12.42
C ARG A 91 -7.91 3.05 11.62
N ARG A 92 -8.42 2.13 10.79
CA ARG A 92 -9.53 2.36 9.85
C ARG A 92 -9.25 3.53 8.89
N GLU A 93 -7.98 3.77 8.59
CA GLU A 93 -7.56 4.79 7.61
C GLU A 93 -7.74 4.27 6.18
N PRO A 94 -7.83 5.15 5.16
CA PRO A 94 -7.99 4.72 3.76
C PRO A 94 -6.77 3.95 3.23
N VAL A 95 -6.78 2.62 3.37
CA VAL A 95 -5.69 1.71 2.97
C VAL A 95 -5.41 1.74 1.47
N VAL A 96 -6.45 1.96 0.64
CA VAL A 96 -6.36 1.90 -0.83
C VAL A 96 -5.28 2.83 -1.38
N ARG A 97 -5.16 4.05 -0.86
CA ARG A 97 -4.17 5.03 -1.35
C ARG A 97 -2.74 4.60 -1.01
N ILE A 98 -2.53 4.02 0.17
CA ILE A 98 -1.24 3.51 0.62
C ILE A 98 -0.82 2.33 -0.27
N VAL A 99 -1.72 1.37 -0.50
CA VAL A 99 -1.42 0.17 -1.31
C VAL A 99 -1.07 0.51 -2.76
N ILE A 100 -1.73 1.50 -3.37
CA ILE A 100 -1.39 1.90 -4.75
C ILE A 100 -0.01 2.54 -4.81
N ASN A 101 0.32 3.40 -3.84
CA ASN A 101 1.66 3.99 -3.76
C ASN A 101 2.72 2.90 -3.57
N ALA A 102 2.47 1.94 -2.66
CA ALA A 102 3.32 0.78 -2.44
C ALA A 102 3.53 -0.03 -3.73
N GLY A 103 2.45 -0.29 -4.48
CA GLY A 103 2.51 -0.99 -5.76
C GLY A 103 3.35 -0.23 -6.79
N LEU A 104 3.21 1.09 -6.85
CA LEU A 104 4.00 1.92 -7.77
C LEU A 104 5.50 1.88 -7.42
N ILE A 105 5.83 1.98 -6.13
CA ILE A 105 7.21 1.85 -5.63
C ILE A 105 7.78 0.47 -5.96
N ALA A 106 6.99 -0.60 -5.78
CA ALA A 106 7.44 -1.97 -6.06
C ALA A 106 7.79 -2.18 -7.55
N ILE A 107 7.01 -1.61 -8.48
CA ILE A 107 7.34 -1.67 -9.91
C ILE A 107 8.49 -0.73 -10.25
N ALA A 108 8.54 0.47 -9.68
CA ALA A 108 9.66 1.39 -9.87
C ALA A 108 10.99 0.75 -9.44
N ARG A 109 11.01 0.00 -8.33
CA ARG A 109 12.16 -0.80 -7.91
C ARG A 109 12.62 -1.75 -9.02
N LYS A 110 11.72 -2.53 -9.61
CA LYS A 110 12.08 -3.48 -10.69
C LYS A 110 12.68 -2.78 -11.90
N VAL A 111 12.26 -1.55 -12.18
CA VAL A 111 12.83 -0.72 -13.25
C VAL A 111 14.22 -0.17 -12.86
N ILE A 112 14.40 0.29 -11.62
CA ILE A 112 15.69 0.80 -11.12
C ILE A 112 16.75 -0.31 -11.07
N SER A 113 16.38 -1.52 -10.65
CA SER A 113 17.26 -2.69 -10.57
C SER A 113 17.44 -3.43 -11.91
N TYR A 114 16.87 -2.91 -13.02
CA TYR A 114 16.88 -3.63 -14.29
C TYR A 114 18.26 -3.62 -14.96
N ARG A 115 18.81 -4.82 -15.19
CA ARG A 115 20.11 -5.04 -15.84
C ARG A 115 19.97 -5.91 -17.09
N PRO A 116 20.05 -5.35 -18.31
CA PRO A 116 19.93 -6.12 -19.56
C PRO A 116 20.98 -7.23 -19.70
N SER A 117 22.15 -7.07 -19.08
CA SER A 117 23.28 -8.01 -19.15
C SER A 117 23.06 -9.30 -18.35
N GLU A 118 22.08 -9.35 -17.45
CA GLU A 118 21.76 -10.55 -16.66
C GLU A 118 20.81 -11.51 -17.39
N TYR A 119 20.32 -11.13 -18.57
CA TYR A 119 19.46 -11.96 -19.40
C TYR A 119 20.27 -12.76 -20.41
N GLU A 120 19.83 -13.99 -20.70
CA GLU A 120 20.53 -14.90 -21.63
C GLU A 120 20.56 -14.39 -23.07
N SER A 121 19.63 -13.49 -23.43
CA SER A 121 19.58 -12.87 -24.76
C SER A 121 18.96 -11.48 -24.73
N THR A 122 19.32 -10.65 -25.72
CA THR A 122 18.74 -9.32 -25.93
C THR A 122 17.21 -9.36 -26.08
N GLN A 123 16.68 -10.44 -26.66
CA GLN A 123 15.23 -10.62 -26.81
C GLN A 123 14.53 -10.81 -25.45
N GLN A 124 15.11 -11.62 -24.55
CA GLN A 124 14.57 -11.80 -23.20
C GLN A 124 14.61 -10.48 -22.40
N ALA A 125 15.73 -9.76 -22.46
CA ALA A 125 15.86 -8.45 -21.84
C ALA A 125 14.78 -7.47 -22.35
N PHE A 126 14.60 -7.39 -23.67
CA PHE A 126 13.59 -6.52 -24.28
C PHE A 126 12.16 -6.88 -23.84
N ILE A 127 11.83 -8.17 -23.78
CA ILE A 127 10.52 -8.63 -23.30
C ILE A 127 10.30 -8.24 -21.84
N ALA A 128 11.33 -8.38 -20.99
CA ALA A 128 11.26 -7.98 -19.59
C ALA A 128 11.03 -6.47 -19.44
N ALA A 129 11.80 -5.64 -20.16
CA ALA A 129 11.62 -4.18 -20.16
C ALA A 129 10.23 -3.75 -20.66
N ALA A 130 9.73 -4.40 -21.72
CA ALA A 130 8.38 -4.15 -22.23
C ALA A 130 7.31 -4.52 -21.19
N SER A 131 7.49 -5.62 -20.47
CA SER A 131 6.60 -6.08 -19.40
C SER A 131 6.58 -5.09 -18.23
N PHE A 132 7.75 -4.62 -17.80
CA PHE A 132 7.84 -3.58 -16.75
C PHE A 132 7.18 -2.27 -17.18
N THR A 133 7.36 -1.87 -18.45
CA THR A 133 6.69 -0.68 -19.01
C THR A 133 5.16 -0.84 -18.98
N LEU A 134 4.66 -2.00 -19.41
CA LEU A 134 3.22 -2.28 -19.40
C LEU A 134 2.64 -2.25 -17.98
N LEU A 135 3.32 -2.90 -17.02
CA LEU A 135 2.91 -2.88 -15.61
C LEU A 135 2.92 -1.46 -15.05
N LEU A 136 3.97 -0.68 -15.31
CA LEU A 136 4.07 0.69 -14.83
C LEU A 136 2.94 1.57 -15.38
N VAL A 137 2.65 1.46 -16.69
CA VAL A 137 1.54 2.19 -17.32
C VAL A 137 0.19 1.77 -16.72
N ALA A 138 -0.02 0.48 -16.49
CA ALA A 138 -1.25 -0.03 -15.86
C ALA A 138 -1.44 0.53 -14.43
N LEU A 139 -0.38 0.54 -13.61
CA LEU A 139 -0.44 1.11 -12.26
C LEU A 139 -0.65 2.63 -12.27
N ILE A 140 0.02 3.37 -13.16
CA ILE A 140 -0.21 4.81 -13.33
C ILE A 140 -1.66 5.07 -13.74
N GLY A 141 -2.22 4.25 -14.64
CA GLY A 141 -3.62 4.31 -15.03
C GLY A 141 -4.57 4.08 -13.85
N ALA A 142 -4.31 3.05 -13.05
CA ALA A 142 -5.09 2.76 -11.83
C ALA A 142 -5.00 3.90 -10.81
N PHE A 143 -3.80 4.44 -10.58
CA PHE A 143 -3.58 5.60 -9.71
C PHE A 143 -4.39 6.81 -10.17
N TYR A 144 -4.36 7.12 -11.46
CA TYR A 144 -5.12 8.23 -12.03
C TYR A 144 -6.64 8.03 -11.92
N ALA A 145 -7.13 6.81 -12.21
CA ALA A 145 -8.54 6.47 -12.09
C ALA A 145 -9.05 6.68 -10.66
N ILE A 146 -8.32 6.18 -9.67
CA ILE A 146 -8.69 6.27 -8.25
C ILE A 146 -8.62 7.71 -7.76
N ARG A 147 -7.60 8.45 -8.16
CA ARG A 147 -7.50 9.89 -7.84
C ARG A 147 -8.66 10.70 -8.42
N ARG A 148 -9.06 10.40 -9.66
CA ARG A 148 -10.18 11.09 -10.33
C ARG A 148 -11.53 10.79 -9.68
N ILE A 149 -11.76 9.54 -9.27
CA ILE A 149 -12.99 9.17 -8.55
C ILE A 149 -13.04 9.91 -7.20
N ALA A 150 -11.92 10.00 -6.49
CA ALA A 150 -11.85 10.71 -5.23
C ALA A 150 -12.17 12.21 -5.38
N THR A 151 -11.65 12.88 -6.42
CA THR A 151 -11.97 14.30 -6.68
C THR A 151 -13.42 14.52 -7.04
N LEU A 152 -14.01 13.66 -7.89
CA LEU A 152 -15.41 13.77 -8.29
C LEU A 152 -16.38 13.59 -7.11
N GLY A 153 -16.02 12.73 -6.14
CA GLY A 153 -16.80 12.56 -4.90
C GLY A 153 -16.80 13.80 -4.02
N ILE A 154 -15.67 14.52 -3.94
CA ILE A 154 -15.56 15.79 -3.20
C ILE A 154 -16.34 16.90 -3.89
N ASP A 155 -16.26 16.98 -5.23
CA ASP A 155 -16.98 18.00 -6.01
C ASP A 155 -18.50 17.86 -5.87
N LYS A 156 -19.03 16.62 -5.88
CA LYS A 156 -20.45 16.35 -5.64
C LYS A 156 -20.90 16.73 -4.22
N ALA A 157 -20.12 16.34 -3.21
CA ALA A 157 -20.44 16.67 -1.82
C ALA A 157 -20.46 18.20 -1.59
N ASN A 158 -19.55 18.94 -2.25
CA ASN A 158 -19.52 20.39 -2.18
C ASN A 158 -20.68 21.06 -2.95
N SER A 159 -21.11 20.50 -4.09
CA SER A 159 -22.27 21.02 -4.83
C SER A 159 -23.59 20.84 -4.07
N ASP A 160 -23.73 19.77 -3.29
CA ASP A 160 -24.94 19.50 -2.51
C ASP A 160 -25.05 20.46 -1.30
N ILE A 161 -23.93 20.83 -0.69
CA ILE A 161 -23.87 21.84 0.39
C ILE A 161 -24.16 23.26 -0.15
N GLY A 162 -23.85 23.52 -1.42
CA GLY A 162 -24.14 24.79 -2.10
C GLY A 162 -25.56 24.93 -2.64
N THR A 163 -26.47 23.98 -2.36
CA THR A 163 -27.85 24.06 -2.86
C THR A 163 -28.63 25.22 -2.18
N PRO A 164 -29.30 26.08 -2.96
CA PRO A 164 -29.86 27.36 -2.52
C PRO A 164 -31.15 27.28 -1.67
N GLU A 165 -31.42 26.17 -0.95
CA GLU A 165 -32.55 26.14 -0.02
C GLU A 165 -32.33 27.06 1.22
N ALA A 166 -31.08 27.31 1.60
CA ALA A 166 -30.75 28.24 2.69
C ALA A 166 -30.94 29.74 2.32
N SER A 167 -31.22 30.05 1.05
CA SER A 167 -31.44 31.42 0.57
C SER A 167 -32.88 31.90 0.80
N LYS A 168 -33.86 30.99 0.95
CA LYS A 168 -35.28 31.37 1.08
C LYS A 168 -35.69 31.98 2.41
N TYR A 169 -34.78 32.08 3.38
CA TYR A 169 -35.03 32.69 4.70
C TYR A 169 -34.09 33.86 5.02
N ARG A 170 -33.37 34.40 4.03
CA ARG A 170 -32.53 35.58 4.22
C ARG A 170 -33.22 36.81 3.63
N THR A 171 -33.85 37.54 4.55
CA THR A 171 -34.25 38.96 4.53
C THR A 171 -35.42 39.35 3.62
N GLU A 172 -36.62 39.22 4.18
CA GLU A 172 -37.51 40.38 4.32
C GLU A 172 -36.88 41.26 5.42
N ASP A 173 -36.33 42.43 5.04
CA ASP A 173 -36.11 43.61 5.89
C ASP A 173 -35.78 44.80 4.97
#